data_AF-A0A381RDF1-F1
#
_entry.id   AF-A0A381RDF1-F1
#
_cell.length_a   1.000
_cell.length_b   1.000
_cell.length_c   1.000
_cell.angle_alpha   90.00
_cell.angle_beta   90.00
_cell.angle_gamma   90.00
#
_symmetry.space_group_name_H-M   'P 1'
#
loop_
_entity.id
_entity.type
_entity.pdbx_description
1 polymer ?
#
loop_
_entity_poly.entity_id
_entity_poly.type
_entity_poly.pdbx_seq_one_letter_code
_entity_poly.pdbx_strand_id
1 'polypeptide(L)' 'MIQDDIKSNVLTTTLESAINWGRKNSLWPMPFGTACCGIEFMAVLAARTDISRFG' A
#
# COMPACT_ATOMS: atom_id res chain seq x y z
N MET A 1 -11.19 2.21 -35.81
CA MET A 1 -9.81 2.45 -35.34
C MET A 1 -9.77 3.31 -34.07
N ILE A 2 -10.64 4.32 -33.87
CA ILE A 2 -10.71 5.10 -32.61
C ILE A 2 -11.35 4.32 -31.42
N GLN A 3 -12.24 3.36 -31.68
CA GLN A 3 -12.91 2.60 -30.61
C GLN A 3 -11.98 1.66 -29.83
N ASP A 4 -10.90 1.18 -30.44
CA ASP A 4 -9.96 0.22 -29.83
C ASP A 4 -9.02 0.91 -28.83
N ASP A 5 -8.65 2.17 -29.09
CA ASP A 5 -7.81 3.00 -28.20
C ASP A 5 -8.54 3.42 -26.92
N ILE A 6 -9.84 3.71 -26.99
CA ILE A 6 -10.63 4.05 -25.79
C ILE A 6 -10.86 2.81 -24.92
N LYS A 7 -11.13 1.65 -25.54
CA LYS A 7 -11.25 0.39 -24.80
C LYS A 7 -9.94 -0.02 -24.14
N SER A 8 -8.79 0.14 -24.84
CA SER A 8 -7.48 -0.17 -24.27
C SER A 8 -7.10 0.79 -23.14
N ASN A 9 -7.38 2.09 -23.24
CA ASN A 9 -7.14 3.08 -22.18
C ASN A 9 -7.97 2.84 -20.91
N VAL A 10 -9.23 2.40 -21.06
CA VAL A 10 -10.08 2.02 -19.91
C VAL A 10 -9.58 0.71 -19.28
N LEU A 11 -9.11 -0.25 -20.09
CA LEU A 11 -8.53 -1.49 -19.59
C LEU A 11 -7.20 -1.26 -18.85
N THR A 12 -6.32 -0.41 -19.37
CA THR A 12 -5.04 -0.10 -18.71
C THR A 12 -5.24 0.66 -17.41
N THR A 13 -6.18 1.61 -17.37
CA THR A 13 -6.52 2.36 -16.13
C THR A 13 -7.06 1.44 -15.02
N THR A 14 -7.94 0.49 -15.36
CA THR A 14 -8.50 -0.45 -14.37
C THR A 14 -7.45 -1.40 -13.82
N LEU A 15 -6.54 -1.88 -14.68
CA LEU A 15 -5.37 -2.69 -14.26
C LEU A 15 -4.42 -1.89 -13.37
N GLU A 16 -4.12 -0.64 -13.73
CA GLU A 16 -3.24 0.22 -12.92
C GLU A 16 -3.86 0.53 -11.55
N SER A 17 -5.17 0.75 -11.50
CA SER A 17 -5.92 0.92 -10.25
C SER A 17 -5.86 -0.32 -9.36
N ALA A 18 -6.01 -1.52 -9.95
CA ALA A 18 -5.90 -2.79 -9.22
C ALA A 18 -4.48 -3.02 -8.67
N ILE A 19 -3.44 -2.71 -9.44
CA ILE A 19 -2.04 -2.83 -9.01
C ILE A 19 -1.73 -1.84 -7.89
N ASN A 20 -2.16 -0.58 -8.02
CA ASN A 20 -1.99 0.42 -6.96
C ASN A 20 -2.81 0.09 -5.71
N TRP A 21 -3.95 -0.58 -5.87
CA TRP A 21 -4.69 -1.15 -4.74
C TRP A 21 -3.90 -2.28 -4.06
N GLY A 22 -3.21 -3.14 -4.80
CA GLY A 22 -2.34 -4.16 -4.20
C GLY A 22 -1.19 -3.56 -3.38
N ARG A 23 -0.49 -2.55 -3.94
CA ARG A 23 0.66 -1.93 -3.26
C ARG A 23 0.29 -1.17 -1.97
N LYS A 24 -0.87 -0.52 -1.95
CA LYS A 24 -1.29 0.27 -0.78
C LYS A 24 -1.83 -0.59 0.37
N ASN A 25 -2.33 -1.79 0.07
CA ASN A 25 -2.91 -2.71 1.07
C ASN A 25 -1.96 -3.87 1.43
N SER A 26 -0.71 -3.86 1.00
CA SER A 26 0.29 -4.89 1.32
C SER A 26 1.59 -4.21 1.78
N LEU A 27 1.46 -3.35 2.79
CA LEU A 27 2.57 -2.56 3.30
C LEU A 27 3.43 -3.42 4.23
N TRP A 28 4.68 -3.67 3.83
CA TRP A 28 5.68 -4.35 4.67
C TRP A 28 6.74 -3.36 5.13
N PRO A 29 6.49 -2.59 6.20
CA PRO A 29 7.44 -1.61 6.69
C PRO A 29 8.65 -2.32 7.31
N MET A 30 9.86 -1.91 6.92
CA MET A 30 11.07 -2.40 7.59
C MET A 30 11.20 -1.74 8.98
N PRO A 31 11.24 -2.50 10.08
CA PRO A 31 11.39 -1.95 11.42
C PRO A 31 12.81 -1.41 11.62
N PHE A 32 12.98 -0.10 11.53
CA PHE A 32 14.26 0.58 11.75
C PHE A 32 14.10 1.73 12.75
N GLY A 33 14.69 1.58 13.94
CA GLY A 33 14.65 2.58 15.01
C GLY A 33 16.05 3.00 15.43
N THR A 34 16.42 4.26 15.18
CA THR A 34 17.75 4.81 15.51
C THR A 34 17.78 5.59 16.83
N ALA A 35 16.61 6.05 17.29
CA ALA A 35 16.46 6.91 18.47
C ALA A 35 15.10 6.64 19.16
N CYS A 36 14.59 7.61 19.92
CA CYS A 36 13.30 7.52 20.62
C CYS A 36 12.11 7.22 19.68
N CYS A 37 12.15 7.62 18.41
CA CYS A 37 11.08 7.28 17.45
C CYS A 37 10.93 5.76 17.23
N GLY A 38 11.97 4.97 17.55
CA GLY A 38 11.90 3.51 17.46
C GLY A 38 10.92 2.90 18.47
N ILE A 39 10.83 3.45 19.69
CA ILE A 39 9.89 2.92 20.71
C ILE A 39 8.45 3.28 20.37
N GLU A 40 8.21 4.43 19.75
CA GLU A 40 6.90 4.83 19.23
C GLU A 40 6.48 3.90 18.08
N PHE A 41 7.40 3.59 17.17
CA PHE A 41 7.14 2.66 16.07
C PHE A 41 6.83 1.23 16.56
N MET A 42 7.51 0.75 17.60
CA MET A 42 7.21 -0.55 18.22
C MET A 42 5.85 -0.58 18.93
N ALA A 43 5.43 0.53 19.53
CA ALA A 43 4.08 0.64 20.10
C ALA A 43 3.00 0.56 19.00
N VAL A 44 3.25 1.14 17.83
CA VAL A 44 2.38 1.08 16.63
C VAL A 44 2.38 -0.31 15.95
N LEU A 45 3.28 -1.21 16.34
CA LEU A 45 3.26 -2.62 15.94
C LEU A 45 2.67 -3.55 17.02
N ALA A 46 2.36 -3.02 18.22
CA ALA A 46 1.89 -3.82 19.34
C ALA A 46 0.37 -4.03 19.32
N ALA A 47 -0.13 -4.99 20.10
CA ALA A 47 -1.55 -5.38 20.12
C ALA A 47 -2.55 -4.24 20.38
N ARG A 48 -2.12 -3.16 21.06
CA ARG A 48 -2.97 -1.99 21.33
C ARG A 48 -3.20 -1.13 20.10
N THR A 49 -2.17 -0.97 19.27
CA THR A 49 -2.21 -0.21 18.02
C THR A 49 -1.48 -1.06 17.01
N ASP A 50 -2.22 -1.88 16.27
CA ASP A 50 -1.66 -2.88 15.34
C ASP A 50 -1.72 -2.34 13.91
N ILE A 51 -0.57 -1.95 13.37
CA ILE A 51 -0.43 -1.49 11.97
C ILE A 51 -0.66 -2.61 10.95
N SER A 52 -0.58 -3.88 11.38
CA SER A 52 -0.84 -5.07 10.54
C SER A 52 -2.26 -5.13 9.99
N ARG A 53 -3.18 -4.27 10.45
CA ARG A 53 -4.54 -4.12 9.91
C ARG A 53 -4.61 -3.38 8.57
N PHE A 54 -3.60 -2.60 8.23
CA PHE A 54 -3.59 -1.76 7.02
C PHE A 54 -2.85 -2.41 5.84
N GLY A 55 -2.14 -3.51 6.09
CA GLY A 55 -1.37 -4.28 5.12
C GLY A 55 -1.87 -5.71 4.98
#